data_AF-A0A938GI07-F1
#
_entry.id   AF-A0A938GI07-F1
#
_cell.length_a   1.000
_cell.length_b   1.000
_cell.length_c   1.000
_cell.angle_alpha   90.00
_cell.angle_beta   90.00
_cell.angle_gamma   90.00
#
_symmetry.space_group_name_H-M   'P 1'
#
loop_
_entity.id
_entity.type
_entity.pdbx_description
1 polymer ?
#
loop_
_entity_poly.entity_id
_entity_poly.type
_entity_poly.pdbx_seq_one_letter_code
_entity_poly.pdbx_strand_id
1 'polypeptide(L)' 'MKPDPSKLRQQTREHAEHTLQQSQQKQTALEFATAEEMIREDAAHTPVPPQIAERLNESIAREPKPAVSWWRRLFSRSQ' A
#
# COMPACT_ATOMS: atom_id res chain seq x y z
N MET A 1 2.08 -24.96 -7.65
CA MET A 1 2.62 -24.05 -8.69
C MET A 1 3.81 -23.34 -8.08
N LYS A 2 5.03 -23.51 -8.61
CA LYS A 2 6.24 -22.84 -8.08
C LYS A 2 6.34 -21.47 -8.76
N PRO A 3 6.58 -20.37 -8.03
CA PRO A 3 6.72 -19.06 -8.66
C PRO A 3 7.95 -19.04 -9.58
N ASP A 4 7.81 -18.40 -10.74
CA ASP A 4 8.88 -18.27 -11.72
C ASP A 4 10.08 -17.50 -11.11
N PRO A 5 11.30 -18.07 -11.14
CA PRO A 5 12.47 -17.47 -10.49
C PRO A 5 12.84 -16.10 -11.11
N SER A 6 12.43 -15.84 -12.34
CA SER A 6 12.62 -14.56 -13.02
C SER A 6 11.81 -13.42 -12.38
N LYS A 7 10.58 -13.69 -11.93
CA LYS A 7 9.73 -12.66 -11.29
C LYS A 7 10.23 -12.31 -9.89
N LEU A 8 10.69 -13.33 -9.15
CA LEU A 8 11.32 -13.13 -7.84
C LEU A 8 12.58 -12.26 -7.95
N ARG A 9 13.44 -12.53 -8.94
CA ARG A 9 14.65 -11.73 -9.19
C ARG A 9 14.34 -10.27 -9.54
N GLN A 10 13.28 -10.02 -10.29
CA GLN A 10 12.88 -8.66 -10.66
C GLN A 10 12.39 -7.87 -9.43
N GLN A 11 11.51 -8.46 -8.60
CA GLN A 11 11.08 -7.83 -7.35
C GLN A 11 12.23 -7.53 -6.39
N THR A 12 13.21 -8.44 -6.26
CA THR A 12 14.37 -8.21 -5.38
C THR A 12 15.21 -7.02 -5.86
N ARG A 13 15.34 -6.83 -7.17
CA ARG A 13 16.13 -5.75 -7.75
C ARG A 13 15.48 -4.38 -7.56
N GLU A 14 14.17 -4.30 -7.79
CA GLU A 14 13.38 -3.08 -7.57
C GLU A 14 13.38 -2.66 -6.09
N HIS A 15 13.29 -3.62 -5.17
CA HIS A 15 13.42 -3.35 -3.73
C HIS A 15 14.82 -2.82 -3.37
N ALA A 16 15.88 -3.44 -3.90
CA ALA A 16 17.25 -3.03 -3.62
C ALA A 16 17.54 -1.61 -4.13
N GLU A 17 17.02 -1.24 -5.30
CA GLU A 17 17.17 0.10 -5.87
C GLU A 17 16.46 1.17 -5.04
N HIS A 18 15.26 0.88 -4.51
CA HIS A 18 14.54 1.78 -3.60
C HIS A 18 15.25 1.96 -2.25
N THR A 19 15.76 0.87 -1.65
CA THR A 19 16.53 0.93 -0.38
C THR A 19 17.83 1.71 -0.55
N LEU A 20 18.49 1.61 -1.71
CA LEU A 20 19.71 2.35 -2.01
C LEU A 20 19.47 3.86 -2.20
N GLN A 21 18.30 4.29 -2.69
CA GLN A 21 17.96 5.71 -2.72
C GLN A 21 17.67 6.28 -1.32
N GLN A 22 16.99 5.52 -0.46
CA GLN A 22 16.65 5.96 0.90
C GLN A 22 17.90 6.12 1.79
N SER A 23 18.91 5.29 1.58
CA SER A 23 20.17 5.30 2.35
C SER A 23 21.16 6.42 1.98
N GLN A 24 20.89 7.21 0.93
CA GLN A 24 21.76 8.36 0.57
C GLN A 24 21.46 9.64 1.38
N GLN A 25 20.36 9.67 2.13
CA GLN A 25 20.11 10.75 3.08
C GLN A 25 20.93 10.48 4.35
N LYS A 26 21.93 11.33 4.62
CA LYS A 26 22.72 11.29 5.85
C LYS A 26 21.77 11.45 7.06
N GLN A 27 21.38 10.34 7.67
CA GLN A 27 20.48 10.35 8.82
C GLN A 27 21.28 10.67 10.09
N THR A 28 21.09 11.88 10.59
CA THR A 28 21.28 12.19 12.02
C THR A 28 20.27 11.35 12.80
N ALA A 29 20.66 10.76 13.93
CA ALA A 29 19.72 10.02 14.78
C ALA A 29 18.60 10.96 15.25
N LEU A 30 17.35 10.59 14.96
CA LEU A 30 16.17 11.30 15.43
C LEU A 30 15.67 10.64 16.72
N GLU A 31 15.34 11.45 17.72
CA GLU A 31 14.71 11.01 18.95
C GLU A 31 13.21 11.26 18.85
N PHE A 32 12.40 10.24 19.15
CA PHE A 32 10.94 10.33 19.13
C PHE A 32 10.39 10.07 20.52
N ALA A 33 9.35 10.80 20.91
CA ALA A 33 8.71 10.61 22.21
C ALA A 33 7.81 9.37 22.24
N THR A 34 7.30 8.95 21.07
CA THR A 34 6.38 7.81 20.91
C THR A 34 6.66 7.04 19.62
N ALA A 35 6.21 5.78 19.57
CA ALA A 35 6.36 4.95 18.37
C ALA A 35 5.50 5.46 17.20
N GLU A 36 4.33 6.03 17.49
CA GLU A 36 3.43 6.61 16.49
C GLU A 36 4.05 7.81 15.78
N GLU A 37 4.84 8.62 16.50
CA GLU A 37 5.59 9.74 15.93
C GLU A 37 6.67 9.24 14.97
N MET A 38 7.45 8.23 15.38
CA MET A 38 8.44 7.57 14.52
C MET A 38 7.80 7.02 13.23
N ILE A 39 6.66 6.34 13.35
CA ILE A 39 5.95 5.76 12.19
C ILE A 39 5.42 6.87 11.26
N ARG A 40 4.92 7.98 11.82
CA ARG A 40 4.44 9.11 11.01
C ARG A 40 5.58 9.74 10.22
N GLU A 41 6.73 9.93 10.84
CA GLU A 41 7.93 10.47 10.19
C GLU A 41 8.46 9.52 9.11
N ASP A 42 8.51 8.22 9.37
CA ASP A 42 8.89 7.22 8.35
C ASP A 42 7.93 7.24 7.15
N ALA A 43 6.63 7.29 7.41
CA ALA A 43 5.61 7.35 6.36
C ALA A 43 5.69 8.64 5.52
N ALA A 44 6.08 9.77 6.12
CA ALA A 44 6.24 11.03 5.41
C ALA A 44 7.42 11.02 4.42
N HIS A 45 8.46 10.24 4.71
CA HIS A 45 9.70 10.18 3.92
C HIS A 45 9.81 8.93 3.03
N THR A 46 8.93 7.95 3.20
CA THR A 46 8.92 6.72 2.39
C THR A 46 7.90 6.84 1.25
N PRO A 47 8.35 7.17 0.01
CA PRO A 47 7.43 7.26 -1.12
C PRO A 47 6.88 5.88 -1.49
N VAL A 48 5.58 5.80 -1.73
CA VAL A 48 4.92 4.57 -2.18
C VAL A 48 5.29 4.30 -3.64
N PRO A 49 5.81 3.10 -3.98
CA PRO A 49 6.14 2.77 -5.36
C PRO A 49 4.89 2.79 -6.26
N PRO A 50 5.00 3.31 -7.49
CA PRO A 50 3.85 3.45 -8.40
C PRO A 50 3.18 2.10 -8.70
N GLN A 51 3.95 1.01 -8.79
CA GLN A 51 3.39 -0.33 -9.01
C GLN A 51 2.43 -0.77 -7.89
N ILE A 52 2.65 -0.33 -6.64
CA ILE A 52 1.77 -0.65 -5.52
C ILE A 52 0.45 0.12 -5.63
N ALA A 53 0.50 1.39 -6.03
CA ALA A 53 -0.69 2.21 -6.24
C ALA A 53 -1.58 1.62 -7.35
N GLU A 54 -0.99 1.20 -8.46
CA GLU A 54 -1.71 0.54 -9.56
C GLU A 54 -2.38 -0.76 -9.10
N ARG A 55 -1.62 -1.64 -8.44
CA ARG A 55 -2.15 -2.91 -7.91
C ARG A 55 -3.24 -2.72 -6.87
N LEU A 56 -3.14 -1.69 -6.04
CA LEU A 56 -4.16 -1.36 -5.05
C LEU A 56 -5.46 -0.96 -5.75
N ASN A 57 -5.38 -0.11 -6.77
CA ASN A 57 -6.54 0.31 -7.55
C ASN A 57 -7.21 -0.87 -8.27
N GLU A 58 -6.41 -1.76 -8.88
CA GLU A 58 -6.93 -3.00 -9.48
C GLU A 58 -7.61 -3.91 -8.46
N SER A 59 -7.06 -4.01 -7.25
CA SER A 59 -7.61 -4.84 -6.19
C SER A 59 -8.96 -4.31 -5.73
N ILE A 60 -9.05 -2.99 -5.47
CA ILE A 60 -10.31 -2.31 -5.12
C ILE A 60 -11.35 -2.49 -6.23
N ALA A 61 -10.95 -2.37 -7.50
CA ALA A 61 -11.86 -2.53 -8.63
C ALA A 61 -12.44 -3.94 -8.75
N ARG A 62 -11.74 -4.96 -8.23
CA ARG A 62 -12.19 -6.36 -8.22
C ARG A 62 -13.03 -6.72 -7.01
N GLU A 63 -13.12 -5.86 -6.00
CA GLU A 63 -13.96 -6.14 -4.84
C GLU A 63 -15.44 -6.12 -5.22
N PRO A 64 -16.23 -7.12 -4.78
CA PRO A 64 -17.66 -7.12 -5.01
C PRO A 64 -18.28 -5.92 -4.32
N LYS A 65 -19.06 -5.14 -5.07
CA LYS A 65 -19.82 -4.04 -4.48
C LYS A 65 -20.72 -4.58 -3.37
N PRO A 66 -20.81 -3.89 -2.21
CA PRO A 66 -21.66 -4.34 -1.12
C PRO A 66 -23.10 -4.50 -1.62
N ALA A 67 -23.68 -5.67 -1.37
CA ALA A 67 -25.04 -5.96 -1.79
C ALA A 67 -26.01 -4.98 -1.12
N VAL A 68 -26.95 -4.44 -1.90
CA VAL A 68 -27.98 -3.56 -1.36
C VAL A 68 -28.83 -4.35 -0.37
N SER A 69 -28.81 -3.94 0.90
CA SER A 69 -29.54 -4.60 1.98
C SER A 69 -31.03 -4.69 1.64
N TRP A 70 -31.64 -5.84 1.91
CA TRP A 70 -33.04 -6.12 1.61
C TRP A 70 -34.02 -5.09 2.21
N TRP A 71 -33.74 -4.59 3.42
CA TRP A 71 -34.53 -3.53 4.06
C TRP A 71 -34.60 -2.25 3.22
N ARG A 72 -33.52 -1.85 2.55
CA ARG A 72 -33.49 -0.66 1.70
C ARG A 72 -34.40 -0.81 0.47
N ARG A 73 -34.66 -2.04 0.02
CA ARG A 73 -35.60 -2.34 -1.08
C ARG A 73 -37.07 -2.26 -0.64
N LEU A 74 -37.37 -2.48 0.64
CA LEU A 74 -38.73 -2.36 1.18
C LEU A 74 -39.15 -0.90 1.35
N PHE A 75 -38.26 -0.04 1.84
CA PHE A 75 -38.57 1.38 2.07
C PHE A 75 -38.50 2.26 0.81
N SER A 76 -37.88 1.80 -0.28
CA SER A 76 -37.79 2.55 -1.55
C SER A 76 -38.99 2.34 -2.50
N ARG A 77 -39.83 1.32 -2.25
CA ARG A 77 -41.07 1.06 -3.02
C ARG A 77 -42.30 1.75 -2.44
N SER A 78 -42.14 2.54 -1.38
CA SER A 78 -43.21 3.25 -0.68
C SER A 78 -43.25 4.75 -0.99
N GLN A 79 -42.58 5.18 -2.07
CA GLN A 79 -42.63 6.54 -2.62
C GLN A 79 -43.28 6.48 -4.00
#